data_AF-A0A7S4QUU2-F1
#
_entry.id   AF-A0A7S4QUU2-F1
#
_cell.length_a   1.000
_cell.length_b   1.000
_cell.length_c   1.000
_cell.angle_alpha   90.00
_cell.angle_beta   90.00
_cell.angle_gamma   90.00
#
_symmetry.space_group_name_H-M   'P 1'
#
loop_
_entity.id
_entity.type
_entity.pdbx_description
1 polymer ?
#
loop_
_entity_poly.entity_id
_entity_poly.type
_entity_poly.pdbx_seq_one_letter_code
_entity_poly.pdbx_strand_id
1 'polypeptide(L)'
;MVLSFLSFVIPNKNLIFQKHILHYMHTHAQIIINIKNTTGSTYKGNWKQDKFDGYGIRTFPSGYVYAGNYQDGQSHGFGKATFPPPSCDTYQGHWYKGLMHGLGTYTHVKQGDVYEGLYVNGKRHGPGRYRFKNYRTDIIEYSCGERVGRGVRWSKDGKKAWLLDGKNVCKSLSLDDAMKLQREICGDVFSNGL
;
A
#
# COMPACT_ATOMS: atom_id res chain seq x y z
N MET A 1 7.02 29.12 20.22
CA MET A 1 7.85 27.93 20.46
C MET A 1 8.49 27.54 19.13
N VAL A 2 9.73 27.96 18.89
CA VAL A 2 10.41 27.76 17.60
C VAL A 2 10.91 26.32 17.57
N LEU A 3 10.31 25.48 16.72
CA LEU A 3 10.86 24.17 16.38
C LEU A 3 12.14 24.40 15.58
N SER A 4 13.28 24.41 16.27
CA SER A 4 14.59 24.45 15.66
C SER A 4 14.87 23.09 15.01
N PHE A 5 14.77 23.06 13.68
CA PHE A 5 15.15 21.90 12.87
C PHE A 5 16.67 21.79 12.82
N LEU A 6 17.28 20.98 13.69
CA LEU A 6 18.67 20.59 13.48
C LEU A 6 18.74 19.52 12.38
N SER A 7 19.01 19.96 11.15
CA SER A 7 19.36 19.08 10.04
C SER A 7 20.83 18.72 10.12
N PHE A 8 21.17 17.57 10.68
CA PHE A 8 22.52 17.04 10.61
C PHE A 8 22.68 16.18 9.35
N VAL A 9 23.52 16.62 8.41
CA VAL A 9 24.10 15.74 7.39
C VAL A 9 25.37 15.17 8.01
N ILE A 10 25.34 13.93 8.51
CA ILE A 10 26.53 13.29 9.09
C ILE A 10 27.20 12.44 8.00
N PRO A 11 28.31 12.90 7.39
CA PRO A 11 29.09 12.06 6.49
C PRO A 11 29.72 10.89 7.26
N ASN A 12 29.57 9.71 6.67
CA ASN A 12 29.79 8.40 7.26
C ASN A 12 31.28 8.06 7.46
N LYS A 13 31.95 8.71 8.42
CA LYS A 13 33.35 8.37 8.74
C LYS A 13 33.63 7.96 10.18
N ASN A 14 32.66 7.97 11.10
CA ASN A 14 32.88 7.37 12.44
C ASN A 14 31.59 6.82 13.07
N LEU A 15 31.44 5.50 13.00
CA LEU A 15 30.31 4.73 13.53
C LEU A 15 30.15 4.87 15.06
N ILE A 16 31.24 5.12 15.78
CA ILE A 16 31.28 5.28 17.24
C ILE A 16 30.76 6.66 17.67
N PHE A 17 31.08 7.71 16.91
CA PHE A 17 30.61 9.08 17.17
C PHE A 17 29.10 9.22 16.90
N GLN A 18 28.59 8.50 15.89
CA GLN A 18 27.15 8.42 15.62
C GLN A 18 26.39 7.72 16.75
N LYS A 19 26.93 6.62 17.31
CA LYS A 19 26.30 5.89 18.42
C LYS A 19 26.07 6.78 19.65
N HIS A 20 27.03 7.64 20.00
CA HIS A 20 26.88 8.53 21.16
C HIS A 20 25.88 9.67 20.92
N ILE A 21 25.85 10.25 19.72
CA ILE A 21 24.88 11.31 19.37
C ILE A 21 23.46 10.73 19.26
N LEU A 22 23.29 9.56 18.63
CA LEU A 22 22.00 8.86 18.55
C LEU A 22 21.46 8.52 19.93
N HIS A 23 22.28 7.97 20.84
CA HIS A 23 21.86 7.63 22.20
C HIS A 23 21.42 8.85 23.04
N TYR A 24 22.13 9.97 22.91
CA TYR A 24 21.82 11.22 23.62
C TYR A 24 20.51 11.88 23.11
N MET A 25 20.29 11.80 21.80
CA MET A 25 19.10 12.34 21.13
C MET A 25 17.85 11.48 21.44
N HIS A 26 17.99 10.16 21.53
CA HIS A 26 16.91 9.19 21.79
C HIS A 26 16.32 9.26 23.21
N THR A 27 17.03 9.86 24.16
CA THR A 27 16.62 9.96 25.58
C THR A 27 15.83 11.24 25.89
N HIS A 28 15.83 12.26 25.01
CA HIS A 28 15.33 13.59 25.36
C HIS A 28 14.37 14.27 24.37
N ALA A 29 14.14 13.75 23.15
CA ALA A 29 13.15 14.33 22.23
C ALA A 29 12.65 13.35 21.14
N GLN A 30 11.45 13.61 20.60
CA GLN A 30 10.99 13.02 19.33
C GLN A 30 11.76 13.68 18.18
N ILE A 31 12.84 13.05 17.72
CA ILE A 31 13.75 13.64 16.73
C ILE A 31 13.52 12.97 15.38
N ILE A 32 13.22 13.79 14.38
CA ILE A 32 13.19 13.39 12.98
C ILE A 32 14.63 13.39 12.46
N ILE A 33 15.24 12.21 12.33
CA ILE A 33 16.62 12.06 11.83
C ILE A 33 16.57 11.76 10.33
N ASN A 34 17.36 12.50 9.54
CA ASN A 34 17.60 12.22 8.13
C ASN A 34 18.94 11.46 7.99
N ILE A 35 18.90 10.18 7.63
CA ILE A 35 20.11 9.36 7.47
C ILE A 35 20.23 8.93 6.00
N LYS A 36 21.42 9.11 5.42
CA LYS A 36 21.84 8.47 4.16
C LYS A 36 22.80 7.33 4.48
N ASN A 37 22.39 6.08 4.22
CA ASN A 37 23.24 4.91 4.47
C ASN A 37 24.29 4.73 3.36
N THR A 38 25.30 3.87 3.59
CA THR A 38 26.32 3.50 2.58
C THR A 38 25.71 3.02 1.26
N THR A 39 24.54 2.38 1.33
CA THR A 39 23.78 1.88 0.19
C THR A 39 23.07 2.99 -0.59
N GLY A 40 23.11 4.25 -0.13
CA GLY A 40 22.46 5.40 -0.77
C GLY A 40 20.99 5.58 -0.42
N SER A 41 20.37 4.67 0.35
CA SER A 41 18.98 4.86 0.83
C SER A 41 18.91 5.96 1.88
N THR A 42 17.84 6.74 1.85
CA THR A 42 17.52 7.71 2.90
C THR A 42 16.35 7.26 3.75
N TYR A 43 16.39 7.63 5.04
CA TYR A 43 15.25 7.48 5.94
C TYR A 43 15.05 8.79 6.72
N LYS A 44 13.79 9.22 6.80
CA LYS A 44 13.34 10.35 7.61
C LYS A 44 12.13 9.90 8.42
N GLY A 45 12.28 9.78 9.73
CA GLY A 45 11.20 9.33 10.59
C GLY A 45 11.65 8.98 12.00
N ASN A 46 10.78 8.26 12.69
CA ASN A 46 10.94 7.88 14.08
C ASN A 46 11.82 6.63 14.24
N TRP A 47 12.52 6.59 15.37
CA TRP A 47 13.43 5.50 15.71
C TRP A 47 13.13 4.98 17.11
N LYS A 48 13.32 3.67 17.30
CA LYS A 48 13.29 3.01 18.60
C LYS A 48 14.34 1.89 18.61
N GLN A 49 15.25 1.93 19.57
CA GLN A 49 16.29 0.89 19.75
C GLN A 49 17.06 0.60 18.44
N ASP A 50 17.55 1.67 17.79
CA ASP A 50 18.30 1.63 16.52
C ASP A 50 17.53 1.06 15.31
N LYS A 51 16.20 0.96 15.40
CA LYS A 51 15.32 0.53 14.31
C LYS A 51 14.30 1.60 13.95
N PHE A 52 13.82 1.56 12.71
CA PHE A 52 12.66 2.35 12.30
C PHE A 52 11.42 1.89 13.08
N ASP A 53 10.74 2.82 13.74
CA ASP A 53 9.57 2.52 14.58
C ASP A 53 8.67 3.75 14.66
N GLY A 54 7.38 3.60 14.35
CA GLY A 54 6.47 4.71 14.13
C GLY A 54 6.48 5.21 12.68
N TYR A 55 6.01 6.44 12.45
CA TYR A 55 5.89 6.96 11.09
C TYR A 55 7.26 7.34 10.50
N GLY A 56 7.48 7.02 9.23
CA GLY A 56 8.67 7.45 8.51
C GLY A 56 8.56 7.33 7.00
N ILE A 57 9.51 7.96 6.33
CA ILE A 57 9.66 7.94 4.88
C ILE A 57 11.03 7.37 4.55
N ARG A 58 11.05 6.27 3.79
CA ARG A 58 12.27 5.65 3.28
C ARG A 58 12.31 5.77 1.77
N THR A 59 13.40 6.32 1.26
CA THR A 59 13.67 6.41 -0.18
C THR A 59 14.85 5.51 -0.50
N PHE A 60 14.66 4.62 -1.45
CA PHE A 60 15.71 3.73 -1.93
C PHE A 60 16.39 4.33 -3.18
N PRO A 61 17.67 4.00 -3.44
CA PRO A 61 18.37 4.47 -4.64
C PRO A 61 17.67 4.10 -5.94
N SER A 62 16.90 3.01 -5.94
CA SER A 62 16.09 2.59 -7.08
C SER A 62 14.98 3.58 -7.44
N GLY A 63 14.63 4.51 -6.55
CA GLY A 63 13.46 5.38 -6.66
C GLY A 63 12.21 4.82 -5.97
N TYR A 64 12.27 3.61 -5.40
CA TYR A 64 11.19 3.10 -4.56
C TYR A 64 11.07 3.94 -3.28
N VAL A 65 9.87 4.36 -2.94
CA VAL A 65 9.58 5.15 -1.74
C VAL A 65 8.50 4.45 -0.93
N TYR A 66 8.72 4.34 0.38
CA TYR A 66 7.67 3.99 1.33
C TYR A 66 7.49 5.11 2.34
N ALA A 67 6.26 5.59 2.49
CA ALA A 67 5.85 6.55 3.49
C ALA A 67 4.72 5.95 4.34
N GLY A 68 4.98 5.69 5.61
CA GLY A 68 4.00 5.04 6.47
C GLY A 68 4.58 4.59 7.80
N ASN A 69 3.81 3.78 8.50
CA ASN A 69 4.21 3.26 9.79
C ASN A 69 5.27 2.14 9.64
N TYR A 70 6.15 2.08 10.62
CA TYR A 70 7.18 1.06 10.80
C TYR A 70 7.05 0.44 12.19
N GLN A 71 7.44 -0.82 12.29
CA GLN A 71 7.62 -1.54 13.55
C GLN A 71 8.82 -2.46 13.40
N ASP A 72 9.76 -2.41 14.35
CA ASP A 72 10.97 -3.23 14.34
C ASP A 72 11.76 -3.16 13.01
N GLY A 73 11.82 -1.98 12.40
CA GLY A 73 12.56 -1.75 11.14
C GLY A 73 11.80 -2.14 9.87
N GLN A 74 10.58 -2.68 9.97
CA GLN A 74 9.78 -3.14 8.83
C GLN A 74 8.54 -2.27 8.65
N SER A 75 8.07 -2.11 7.41
CA SER A 75 6.77 -1.46 7.16
C SER A 75 5.65 -2.26 7.83
N HIS A 76 4.78 -1.54 8.55
CA HIS A 76 3.73 -2.10 9.37
C HIS A 76 2.57 -1.11 9.49
N GLY A 77 1.34 -1.55 9.71
CA GLY A 77 0.20 -0.64 9.86
C GLY A 77 -0.17 0.01 8.53
N PHE A 78 -0.58 1.28 8.52
CA PHE A 78 -0.97 1.96 7.27
C PHE A 78 0.23 2.67 6.62
N GLY A 79 0.30 2.61 5.28
CA GLY A 79 1.37 3.25 4.52
C GLY A 79 1.13 3.25 3.03
N LYS A 80 1.92 4.08 2.34
CA LYS A 80 1.93 4.23 0.89
C LYS A 80 3.31 3.87 0.33
N ALA A 81 3.33 2.96 -0.63
CA ALA A 81 4.48 2.69 -1.48
C ALA A 81 4.30 3.35 -2.85
N THR A 82 5.38 3.92 -3.36
CA THR A 82 5.51 4.40 -4.74
C THR A 82 6.62 3.61 -5.41
N PHE A 83 6.27 2.91 -6.48
CA PHE A 83 7.21 2.13 -7.27
C PHE A 83 8.03 3.03 -8.18
N PRO A 84 9.28 2.66 -8.47
CA PRO A 84 10.17 3.51 -9.25
C PRO A 84 9.69 3.66 -10.70
N PRO A 85 10.20 4.70 -11.41
CA PRO A 85 10.07 4.78 -12.85
C PRO A 85 10.57 3.49 -13.53
N PRO A 86 9.95 3.10 -14.65
CA PRO A 86 9.01 3.91 -15.41
C PRO A 86 7.55 3.61 -15.04
N SER A 87 7.26 2.70 -14.09
CA SER A 87 5.88 2.34 -13.72
C SER A 87 5.19 3.48 -12.96
N CYS A 88 5.88 4.02 -11.96
CA CYS A 88 5.33 4.98 -10.99
C CYS A 88 4.06 4.47 -10.29
N ASP A 89 3.84 3.15 -10.29
CA ASP A 89 2.68 2.54 -9.64
C ASP A 89 2.65 2.89 -8.15
N THR A 90 1.47 2.82 -7.54
CA THR A 90 1.35 3.06 -6.10
C THR A 90 0.53 1.98 -5.42
N TYR A 91 0.88 1.69 -4.18
CA TYR A 91 0.04 0.96 -3.25
C TYR A 91 -0.18 1.80 -2.01
N GLN A 92 -1.42 1.89 -1.54
CA GLN A 92 -1.78 2.54 -0.30
C GLN A 92 -2.72 1.64 0.49
N GLY A 93 -2.36 1.29 1.71
CA GLY A 93 -3.12 0.33 2.48
C GLY A 93 -2.40 -0.16 3.72
N HIS A 94 -2.85 -1.29 4.23
CA HIS A 94 -2.26 -1.95 5.37
C HIS A 94 -1.01 -2.76 5.00
N TRP A 95 -0.10 -2.86 5.96
CA TRP A 95 1.19 -3.53 5.84
C TRP A 95 1.41 -4.38 7.08
N TYR A 96 1.99 -5.55 6.89
CA TYR A 96 2.38 -6.44 7.97
C TYR A 96 3.73 -7.07 7.63
N LYS A 97 4.72 -6.82 8.48
CA LYS A 97 6.10 -7.36 8.35
C LYS A 97 6.68 -7.15 6.93
N GLY A 98 6.62 -5.93 6.43
CA GLY A 98 7.21 -5.59 5.13
C GLY A 98 6.32 -5.87 3.91
N LEU A 99 5.18 -6.54 4.08
CA LEU A 99 4.33 -6.99 2.97
C LEU A 99 2.98 -6.27 2.99
N MET A 100 2.41 -6.02 1.80
CA MET A 100 1.03 -5.56 1.66
C MET A 100 0.09 -6.58 2.33
N HIS A 101 -0.81 -6.10 3.17
CA HIS A 101 -1.71 -6.94 3.97
C HIS A 101 -3.01 -6.19 4.23
N GLY A 102 -4.10 -6.89 4.58
CA GLY A 102 -5.38 -6.24 4.87
C GLY A 102 -5.91 -5.42 3.70
N LEU A 103 -6.69 -4.38 3.97
CA LEU A 103 -7.27 -3.54 2.92
C LEU A 103 -6.21 -2.64 2.29
N GLY A 104 -6.25 -2.54 0.96
CA GLY A 104 -5.42 -1.58 0.24
C GLY A 104 -5.89 -1.32 -1.19
N THR A 105 -5.35 -0.25 -1.74
CA THR A 105 -5.58 0.21 -3.11
C THR A 105 -4.26 0.19 -3.86
N TYR A 106 -4.22 -0.52 -4.98
CA TYR A 106 -3.10 -0.51 -5.92
C TYR A 106 -3.51 0.24 -7.18
N THR A 107 -2.74 1.25 -7.57
CA THR A 107 -2.95 2.03 -8.80
C THR A 107 -1.83 1.74 -9.78
N HIS A 108 -2.20 1.17 -10.93
CA HIS A 108 -1.34 1.03 -12.09
C HIS A 108 -1.30 2.37 -12.84
N VAL A 109 -0.32 3.22 -12.56
CA VAL A 109 -0.35 4.63 -12.97
C VAL A 109 -0.33 4.78 -14.50
N LYS A 110 0.45 3.95 -15.19
CA LYS A 110 0.52 3.97 -16.66
C LYS A 110 -0.73 3.42 -17.33
N GLN A 111 -1.20 2.27 -16.84
CA GLN A 111 -2.36 1.59 -17.41
C GLN A 111 -3.65 2.32 -17.04
N GLY A 112 -3.69 3.06 -15.93
CA GLY A 112 -4.88 3.72 -15.40
C GLY A 112 -5.85 2.78 -14.67
N ASP A 113 -5.42 1.54 -14.41
CA ASP A 113 -6.22 0.55 -13.69
C ASP A 113 -6.03 0.70 -12.18
N VAL A 114 -7.08 0.45 -11.42
CA VAL A 114 -7.08 0.53 -9.96
C VAL A 114 -7.68 -0.75 -9.39
N TYR A 115 -6.95 -1.39 -8.48
CA TYR A 115 -7.46 -2.47 -7.66
C TYR A 115 -7.66 -1.99 -6.22
N GLU A 116 -8.80 -2.32 -5.62
CA GLU A 116 -9.13 -2.09 -4.22
C GLU A 116 -9.58 -3.42 -3.63
N GLY A 117 -8.97 -3.86 -2.54
CA GLY A 117 -9.37 -5.12 -1.91
C GLY A 117 -8.40 -5.59 -0.84
N LEU A 118 -8.59 -6.83 -0.42
CA LEU A 118 -7.78 -7.45 0.61
C LEU A 118 -6.46 -8.00 0.04
N TYR A 119 -5.44 -7.96 0.89
CA TYR A 119 -4.12 -8.51 0.63
C TYR A 119 -3.71 -9.46 1.77
N VAL A 120 -3.05 -10.54 1.41
CA VAL A 120 -2.37 -11.45 2.34
C VAL A 120 -0.99 -11.75 1.78
N ASN A 121 0.05 -11.47 2.57
CA ASN A 121 1.46 -11.71 2.23
C ASN A 121 1.85 -11.16 0.85
N GLY A 122 1.45 -9.92 0.56
CA GLY A 122 1.78 -9.25 -0.70
C GLY A 122 0.90 -9.64 -1.90
N LYS A 123 -0.03 -10.58 -1.75
CA LYS A 123 -0.91 -11.04 -2.82
C LYS A 123 -2.35 -10.62 -2.57
N ARG A 124 -3.08 -10.28 -3.65
CA ARG A 124 -4.53 -10.06 -3.58
C ARG A 124 -5.22 -11.31 -3.03
N HIS A 125 -6.16 -11.11 -2.13
CA HIS A 125 -6.88 -12.17 -1.46
C HIS A 125 -8.30 -11.70 -1.12
N GLY A 126 -9.26 -12.58 -0.95
CA GLY A 126 -10.64 -12.21 -0.61
C GLY A 126 -11.31 -11.32 -1.66
N PRO A 127 -12.40 -10.62 -1.30
CA PRO A 127 -13.13 -9.77 -2.23
C PRO A 127 -12.29 -8.58 -2.69
N GLY A 128 -12.40 -8.27 -3.99
CA GLY A 128 -11.70 -7.14 -4.59
C GLY A 128 -12.47 -6.52 -5.75
N ARG A 129 -12.36 -5.19 -5.84
CA ARG A 129 -12.87 -4.35 -6.92
C ARG A 129 -11.72 -3.95 -7.83
N TYR A 130 -11.80 -4.28 -9.11
CA TYR A 130 -10.83 -3.90 -10.13
C TYR A 130 -11.50 -2.97 -11.15
N ARG A 131 -11.14 -1.69 -11.10
CA ARG A 131 -11.60 -0.67 -12.05
C ARG A 131 -10.57 -0.48 -13.14
N PHE A 132 -10.99 -0.69 -14.38
CA PHE A 132 -10.15 -0.50 -15.56
C PHE A 132 -10.09 0.99 -15.94
N LYS A 133 -9.10 1.38 -16.74
CA LYS A 133 -8.99 2.73 -17.31
C LYS A 133 -10.27 3.22 -18.01
N ASN A 134 -11.02 2.31 -18.63
CA ASN A 134 -12.29 2.62 -19.30
C ASN A 134 -13.50 2.68 -18.35
N TYR A 135 -13.27 2.70 -17.03
CA TYR A 135 -14.26 2.74 -15.96
C TYR A 135 -15.16 1.50 -15.83
N ARG A 136 -14.95 0.46 -16.65
CA ARG A 136 -15.51 -0.86 -16.37
C ARG A 136 -14.99 -1.34 -15.02
N THR A 137 -15.83 -2.05 -14.26
CA THR A 137 -15.45 -2.51 -12.92
C THR A 137 -15.74 -3.99 -12.76
N ASP A 138 -14.76 -4.77 -12.33
CA ASP A 138 -14.94 -6.16 -11.93
C ASP A 138 -14.94 -6.26 -10.41
N ILE A 139 -15.91 -6.98 -9.84
CA ILE A 139 -15.95 -7.34 -8.43
C ILE A 139 -15.95 -8.85 -8.35
N ILE A 140 -14.91 -9.41 -7.74
CA ILE A 140 -14.68 -10.86 -7.67
C ILE A 140 -13.77 -11.18 -6.48
N GLU A 141 -13.80 -12.43 -6.04
CA GLU A 141 -12.85 -12.93 -5.05
C GLU A 141 -11.49 -13.23 -5.68
N TYR A 142 -10.46 -13.07 -4.85
CA TYR A 142 -9.09 -13.41 -5.17
C TYR A 142 -8.56 -14.46 -4.21
N SER A 143 -7.81 -15.43 -4.73
CA SER A 143 -7.02 -16.36 -3.93
C SER A 143 -5.60 -16.38 -4.46
N CYS A 144 -4.64 -16.11 -3.57
CA CYS A 144 -3.22 -16.06 -3.89
C CYS A 144 -2.85 -15.22 -5.13
N GLY A 145 -3.57 -14.11 -5.36
CA GLY A 145 -3.34 -13.19 -6.48
C GLY A 145 -4.20 -13.44 -7.73
N GLU A 146 -4.85 -14.60 -7.82
CA GLU A 146 -5.68 -15.01 -8.96
C GLU A 146 -7.16 -14.77 -8.68
N ARG A 147 -7.93 -14.47 -9.73
CA ARG A 147 -9.38 -14.35 -9.66
C ARG A 147 -10.01 -15.73 -9.53
N VAL A 148 -10.91 -15.90 -8.58
CA VAL A 148 -11.57 -17.19 -8.30
C VAL A 148 -13.07 -17.03 -8.16
N GLY A 149 -13.79 -18.09 -8.50
CA GLY A 149 -15.24 -18.18 -8.32
C GLY A 149 -16.03 -17.20 -9.18
N ARG A 150 -17.27 -16.97 -8.74
CA ARG A 150 -18.21 -16.09 -9.44
C ARG A 150 -17.92 -14.63 -9.11
N GLY A 151 -18.00 -13.78 -10.12
CA GLY A 151 -17.86 -12.34 -9.99
C GLY A 151 -18.90 -11.58 -10.80
N VAL A 152 -18.92 -10.27 -10.64
CA VAL A 152 -19.74 -9.37 -11.44
C VAL A 152 -18.85 -8.36 -12.15
N ARG A 153 -19.12 -8.14 -13.43
CA ARG A 153 -18.54 -7.07 -14.24
C ARG A 153 -19.60 -6.02 -14.52
N TRP A 154 -19.32 -4.78 -14.17
CA TRP A 154 -20.16 -3.62 -14.45
C TRP A 154 -19.63 -2.84 -15.64
N SER A 155 -20.54 -2.37 -16.50
CA SER A 155 -20.24 -1.34 -17.49
C SER A 155 -19.83 -0.04 -16.82
N LYS A 156 -19.19 0.87 -17.58
CA LYS A 156 -18.74 2.16 -17.07
C LYS A 156 -19.83 3.00 -16.39
N ASP A 157 -21.08 2.83 -16.82
CA ASP A 157 -22.25 3.57 -16.36
C ASP A 157 -23.08 2.80 -15.32
N GLY A 158 -22.68 1.58 -14.96
CA GLY A 158 -23.41 0.71 -14.04
C GLY A 158 -24.75 0.19 -14.57
N LYS A 159 -25.10 0.45 -15.84
CA LYS A 159 -26.40 0.08 -16.43
C LYS A 159 -26.43 -1.32 -17.04
N LYS A 160 -25.29 -1.98 -17.15
CA LYS A 160 -25.17 -3.36 -17.64
C LYS A 160 -24.21 -4.13 -16.75
N ALA A 161 -24.54 -5.40 -16.54
CA ALA A 161 -23.72 -6.30 -15.76
C ALA A 161 -23.55 -7.66 -16.45
N TRP A 162 -22.42 -8.31 -16.19
CA TRP A 162 -22.13 -9.66 -16.67
C TRP A 162 -21.60 -10.53 -15.53
N LEU A 163 -22.00 -11.80 -15.53
CA LEU A 163 -21.45 -12.82 -14.65
C LEU A 163 -20.03 -13.15 -15.10
N LEU A 164 -19.12 -13.18 -14.14
CA LEU A 164 -17.75 -13.68 -14.30
C LEU A 164 -17.62 -15.05 -13.65
N ASP A 165 -16.74 -15.88 -14.21
CA ASP A 165 -16.19 -17.08 -13.58
C ASP A 165 -14.66 -17.03 -13.71
N GLY A 166 -13.99 -16.64 -12.62
CA GLY A 166 -12.57 -16.31 -12.62
C GLY A 166 -12.21 -15.20 -13.60
N LYS A 167 -11.62 -15.56 -14.75
CA LYS A 167 -11.20 -14.62 -15.81
C LYS A 167 -12.23 -14.50 -16.95
N ASN A 168 -13.17 -15.45 -17.03
CA ASN A 168 -14.11 -15.57 -18.13
C ASN A 168 -15.36 -14.73 -17.91
N VAL A 169 -15.92 -14.18 -18.99
CA VAL A 169 -17.24 -13.56 -18.98
C VAL A 169 -18.24 -14.59 -19.47
N CYS A 170 -19.24 -14.91 -18.66
CA CYS A 170 -20.17 -16.00 -18.95
C CYS A 170 -21.44 -15.52 -19.66
N LYS A 171 -22.25 -14.69 -18.99
CA LYS A 171 -23.56 -14.23 -19.49
C LYS A 171 -23.91 -12.85 -18.92
N SER A 172 -24.83 -12.12 -19.57
CA SER A 172 -25.39 -10.90 -18.99
C SER A 172 -26.23 -11.22 -17.75
N LEU A 173 -26.24 -10.30 -16.78
CA LEU A 173 -27.06 -10.36 -15.57
C LEU A 173 -28.09 -9.23 -15.59
N SER A 174 -29.23 -9.46 -14.94
CA SER A 174 -30.12 -8.38 -14.53
C SER A 174 -29.41 -7.49 -13.50
N LEU A 175 -29.84 -6.23 -13.36
CA LEU A 175 -29.24 -5.33 -12.38
C LEU A 175 -29.44 -5.84 -10.94
N ASP A 176 -30.59 -6.45 -10.66
CA ASP A 176 -30.91 -6.99 -9.33
C ASP A 176 -30.03 -8.20 -8.99
N ASP A 177 -29.84 -9.13 -9.93
CA ASP A 177 -28.95 -10.28 -9.73
C ASP A 177 -27.50 -9.84 -9.56
N ALA A 178 -27.08 -8.83 -10.34
CA ALA A 178 -25.74 -8.27 -10.26
C ALA A 178 -25.49 -7.57 -8.91
N MET A 179 -26.47 -6.81 -8.41
CA MET A 179 -26.40 -6.18 -7.09
C MET A 179 -26.39 -7.21 -5.96
N LYS A 180 -27.20 -8.26 -6.08
CA LYS A 180 -27.21 -9.35 -5.09
C LYS A 180 -25.87 -10.08 -5.05
N LEU A 181 -25.34 -10.48 -6.21
CA LEU A 181 -24.04 -11.15 -6.30
C LEU A 181 -22.90 -10.25 -5.80
N GLN A 182 -22.94 -8.95 -6.11
CA GLN A 182 -21.97 -8.00 -5.57
C GLN A 182 -21.99 -7.97 -4.05
N ARG A 183 -23.18 -7.91 -3.43
CA ARG A 183 -23.30 -7.90 -1.96
C ARG A 183 -22.81 -9.19 -1.35
N GLU A 184 -23.09 -10.33 -1.98
CA GLU A 184 -22.59 -11.65 -1.55
C GLU A 184 -21.05 -11.68 -1.55
N ILE A 185 -20.40 -11.14 -2.57
CA ILE A 185 -18.92 -11.11 -2.68
C ILE A 185 -18.33 -10.10 -1.69
N CYS A 186 -18.81 -8.86 -1.71
CA CYS A 186 -18.23 -7.77 -0.95
C CYS A 186 -18.43 -7.94 0.56
N GLY A 187 -19.54 -8.54 0.99
CA GLY A 187 -19.97 -8.50 2.38
C GLY A 187 -19.91 -7.07 2.93
N ASP A 188 -19.35 -6.93 4.13
CA ASP A 188 -19.15 -5.64 4.79
C ASP A 188 -17.90 -4.88 4.32
N VAL A 189 -17.04 -5.50 3.50
CA VAL A 189 -15.71 -4.98 3.14
C VAL A 189 -15.79 -3.66 2.36
N PHE A 190 -16.83 -3.50 1.54
CA PHE A 190 -17.05 -2.30 0.70
C PHE A 190 -18.37 -1.59 1.05
N SER A 191 -18.91 -1.80 2.25
CA SER A 191 -20.20 -1.27 2.71
C SER A 191 -20.31 0.27 2.68
N ASN A 192 -19.18 0.97 2.56
CA ASN A 192 -19.12 2.43 2.43
C ASN A 192 -18.70 2.85 1.00
N GLY A 193 -19.67 2.99 0.09
CA GLY A 193 -19.50 3.74 -1.15
C GLY A 193 -19.88 3.02 -2.45
N LEU A 194 -21.15 3.16 -2.82
CA LEU A 194 -21.64 3.22 -4.21
C LEU A 194 -22.38 4.55 -4.38
#